data_AF-A0A3M1ARP9-F1
#
_entry.id   AF-A0A3M1ARP9-F1
#
_cell.length_a   1.000
_cell.length_b   1.000
_cell.length_c   1.000
_cell.angle_alpha   90.00
_cell.angle_beta   90.00
_cell.angle_gamma   90.00
#
_symmetry.space_group_name_H-M   'P 1'
#
loop_
_entity.id
_entity.type
_entity.pdbx_description
1 polymer ?
#
loop_
_entity_poly.entity_id
_entity_poly.type
_entity_poly.pdbx_seq_one_letter_code
_entity_poly.pdbx_strand_id
1 'polypeptide(L)'
;PRALWPNKPEAGGAEKMMRFCGFDVQGSGMNIGLLGEAYVNFGFGGAAVFLFLFALFLNYIYTWFLKVGQERPYIVLWLPLAFFGALSVETDFVTVLNHLIKFFLFFFFFDLAVAIMYKTKVY
;
A
#
# COMPACT_ATOMS: atom_id res chain seq x y z
N PRO A 1 7.93 6.18 -7.20
CA PRO A 1 7.89 7.56 -7.74
C PRO A 1 8.16 7.51 -9.25
N ARG A 2 7.54 8.40 -10.07
CA ARG A 2 7.89 8.47 -11.50
C ARG A 2 9.37 8.80 -11.74
N ALA A 3 10.05 9.39 -10.74
CA ALA A 3 11.50 9.57 -10.72
C ALA A 3 12.31 8.26 -10.78
N LEU A 4 11.80 7.16 -10.20
CA LEU A 4 12.47 5.83 -10.20
C LEU A 4 11.90 4.89 -11.26
N TRP A 5 10.66 5.12 -11.69
CA TRP A 5 9.99 4.32 -12.71
C TRP A 5 9.19 5.26 -13.62
N PRO A 6 9.84 5.78 -14.69
CA PRO A 6 9.22 6.77 -15.58
C PRO A 6 7.93 6.27 -16.21
N ASN A 7 7.91 4.99 -16.62
CA ASN A 7 6.76 4.31 -17.22
C ASN A 7 5.87 3.61 -16.18
N LYS A 8 5.80 4.11 -14.95
CA LYS A 8 4.94 3.53 -13.91
C LYS A 8 3.48 3.63 -14.35
N PRO A 9 2.71 2.52 -14.35
CA PRO A 9 1.29 2.52 -14.67
C PRO A 9 0.52 3.53 -13.84
N GLU A 10 -0.54 4.10 -14.42
CA GLU A 10 -1.39 5.02 -13.68
C GLU A 10 -2.17 4.26 -12.59
N ALA A 11 -2.21 4.85 -11.41
CA ALA A 11 -3.01 4.35 -10.29
C ALA A 11 -4.45 4.88 -10.44
N GLY A 12 -5.46 4.09 -10.09
CA GLY A 12 -6.87 4.51 -10.19
C GLY A 12 -7.76 3.64 -11.07
N GLY A 13 -7.25 2.52 -11.60
CA GLY A 13 -8.09 1.44 -12.15
C GLY A 13 -8.60 1.61 -13.58
N ALA A 14 -8.73 2.83 -14.12
CA ALA A 14 -9.29 3.07 -15.46
C ALA A 14 -8.57 2.28 -16.58
N GLU A 15 -7.23 2.32 -16.63
CA GLU A 15 -6.44 1.54 -17.59
C GLU A 15 -6.66 0.03 -17.43
N LYS A 16 -6.90 -0.42 -16.20
CA LYS A 16 -7.12 -1.84 -15.87
C LYS A 16 -8.53 -2.31 -16.25
N MET A 17 -9.54 -1.44 -16.10
CA MET A 17 -10.90 -1.71 -16.58
C MET A 17 -10.90 -1.91 -18.10
N MET A 18 -10.23 -1.03 -18.85
CA MET A 18 -10.07 -1.21 -20.30
C MET A 18 -9.34 -2.51 -20.63
N ARG A 19 -8.20 -2.75 -19.98
CA ARG A 19 -7.34 -3.91 -20.26
C ARG A 19 -7.99 -5.26 -19.96
N PHE A 20 -8.71 -5.38 -18.84
CA PHE A 20 -9.21 -6.66 -18.33
C PHE A 20 -10.71 -6.86 -18.49
N CYS A 21 -11.50 -5.78 -18.58
CA CYS A 21 -12.95 -5.85 -18.73
C CYS A 21 -13.42 -5.39 -20.13
N GLY A 22 -12.57 -4.72 -20.90
CA GLY A 22 -12.87 -4.35 -22.29
C GLY A 22 -13.78 -3.13 -22.46
N PHE A 23 -13.99 -2.34 -21.41
CA PHE A 23 -14.76 -1.10 -21.46
C PHE A 23 -14.13 0.00 -20.62
N ASP A 24 -14.36 1.25 -21.04
CA ASP A 24 -13.96 2.44 -20.31
C ASP A 24 -15.05 2.84 -19.30
N VAL A 25 -14.64 3.41 -18.17
CA VAL A 25 -15.56 3.88 -17.14
C VAL A 25 -15.57 5.41 -17.20
N GLN A 26 -16.48 5.92 -18.02
CA GLN A 26 -16.64 7.36 -18.26
C GLN A 26 -17.42 7.99 -17.09
N GLY A 27 -16.82 8.98 -16.42
CA GLY A 27 -17.48 9.74 -15.35
C GLY A 27 -17.54 9.06 -13.98
N SER A 28 -16.95 7.87 -13.82
CA SER A 28 -16.80 7.16 -12.54
C SER A 28 -15.43 6.48 -12.46
N GLY A 29 -14.80 6.52 -11.28
CA GLY A 29 -13.56 5.79 -11.03
C GLY A 29 -13.87 4.38 -10.54
N MET A 30 -13.66 3.37 -11.39
CA MET A 30 -13.78 1.97 -10.99
C MET A 30 -12.45 1.24 -11.18
N ASN A 31 -12.27 0.20 -10.38
CA ASN A 31 -11.09 -0.62 -10.39
C ASN A 31 -11.48 -2.07 -10.11
N ILE A 32 -10.72 -3.02 -10.66
CA ILE A 32 -10.92 -4.46 -10.45
C ILE A 32 -10.47 -4.92 -9.05
N GLY A 33 -9.81 -4.03 -8.29
CA GLY A 33 -9.32 -4.28 -6.94
C GLY A 33 -8.18 -5.28 -6.89
N LEU A 34 -7.58 -5.43 -5.71
CA LEU A 34 -6.45 -6.33 -5.48
C LEU A 34 -6.76 -7.80 -5.82
N LEU A 35 -7.95 -8.27 -5.43
CA LEU A 35 -8.38 -9.65 -5.69
C LEU A 35 -8.57 -9.90 -7.20
N GLY A 36 -9.24 -8.98 -7.89
CA GLY A 36 -9.41 -9.05 -9.34
C GLY A 36 -8.07 -9.02 -10.06
N GLU A 37 -7.13 -8.16 -9.63
CA GLU A 37 -5.78 -8.12 -10.17
C GLU A 37 -5.00 -9.40 -9.98
N ALA A 38 -5.06 -9.98 -8.78
CA ALA A 38 -4.40 -11.25 -8.52
C ALA A 38 -4.95 -12.32 -9.47
N TYR A 39 -6.27 -12.39 -9.63
CA TYR A 39 -6.94 -13.37 -10.49
C TYR A 39 -6.61 -13.20 -11.97
N VAL A 40 -6.75 -12.00 -12.53
CA VAL A 40 -6.53 -11.77 -13.97
C VAL A 40 -5.06 -11.93 -14.38
N ASN A 41 -4.12 -11.69 -13.46
CA ASN A 41 -2.69 -11.85 -13.75
C ASN A 41 -2.16 -13.27 -13.50
N PHE A 42 -2.69 -13.99 -12.51
CA PHE A 42 -2.10 -15.26 -12.04
C PHE A 42 -3.06 -16.46 -12.06
N GLY A 43 -4.31 -16.28 -12.46
CA GLY A 43 -5.36 -17.30 -12.37
C GLY A 43 -5.69 -17.67 -10.91
N PHE A 44 -6.56 -18.65 -10.69
CA PHE A 44 -7.02 -19.00 -9.34
C PHE A 44 -5.88 -19.42 -8.39
N GLY A 45 -5.06 -20.38 -8.81
CA GLY A 45 -3.97 -20.91 -7.98
C GLY A 45 -2.87 -19.89 -7.73
N GLY A 46 -2.45 -19.16 -8.76
CA GLY A 46 -1.42 -18.14 -8.62
C GLY A 46 -1.91 -16.91 -7.85
N ALA A 47 -3.19 -16.54 -7.97
CA ALA A 47 -3.79 -15.47 -7.18
C ALA A 47 -3.76 -15.79 -5.69
N ALA A 48 -4.09 -17.03 -5.30
CA ALA A 48 -4.03 -17.45 -3.90
C ALA A 48 -2.62 -17.32 -3.33
N VAL A 49 -1.60 -17.76 -4.08
CA VAL A 49 -0.19 -17.62 -3.68
C VAL A 49 0.21 -16.15 -3.57
N PHE A 50 -0.13 -15.33 -4.57
CA PHE A 50 0.16 -13.90 -4.57
C PHE A 50 -0.48 -13.18 -3.38
N LEU A 51 -1.77 -13.39 -3.13
CA LEU A 51 -2.49 -12.79 -2.02
C LEU A 51 -1.93 -13.24 -0.66
N PHE A 52 -1.54 -14.51 -0.55
CA PHE A 52 -0.89 -15.01 0.67
C PHE A 52 0.44 -14.31 0.93
N LEU A 53 1.32 -14.21 -0.08
CA LEU A 53 2.59 -13.50 0.04
C LEU A 53 2.37 -12.01 0.35
N PHE A 54 1.37 -11.39 -0.27
CA PHE A 54 1.02 -10.00 0.00
C PHE A 54 0.50 -9.80 1.43
N ALA A 55 -0.34 -10.71 1.93
CA ALA A 55 -0.81 -10.68 3.31
C ALA A 55 0.35 -10.89 4.31
N LEU A 56 1.32 -11.76 4.00
CA LEU A 56 2.54 -11.90 4.81
C LEU A 56 3.36 -10.61 4.85
N PHE A 57 3.48 -9.91 3.72
CA PHE A 57 4.14 -8.60 3.65
C PHE A 57 3.42 -7.54 4.51
N LEU A 58 2.09 -7.48 4.43
CA LEU A 58 1.29 -6.60 5.28
C LEU A 58 1.43 -6.95 6.77
N ASN A 59 1.42 -8.24 7.12
CA ASN A 59 1.66 -8.71 8.48
C ASN A 59 3.06 -8.34 8.99
N TYR A 60 4.08 -8.40 8.13
CA TYR A 60 5.43 -7.96 8.47
C TYR A 60 5.45 -6.46 8.85
N ILE A 61 4.80 -5.61 8.05
CA ILE A 61 4.66 -4.18 8.37
C ILE A 61 3.91 -3.98 9.69
N TYR A 62 2.77 -4.66 9.86
CA TYR A 62 1.96 -4.57 11.08
C TYR A 62 2.77 -4.94 12.33
N THR A 63 3.45 -6.08 12.30
CA THR A 63 4.27 -6.56 13.42
C THR A 63 5.49 -5.67 13.68
N TRP A 64 6.07 -5.04 12.65
CA TRP A 64 7.11 -4.03 12.82
C TRP A 64 6.60 -2.81 13.60
N PHE A 65 5.43 -2.27 13.23
CA PHE A 65 4.81 -1.16 13.98
C PHE A 65 4.60 -1.50 15.44
N LEU A 66 4.12 -2.72 15.74
CA LEU A 66 3.92 -3.16 17.13
C LEU A 66 5.23 -3.31 17.89
N LYS A 67 6.28 -3.84 17.27
CA LYS A 67 7.60 -4.00 17.89
C LYS A 67 8.22 -2.66 18.24
N VAL A 68 8.27 -1.73 17.28
CA VAL A 68 8.81 -0.38 17.52
C VAL A 68 7.91 0.40 18.50
N GLY A 69 6.60 0.14 18.44
CA GLY A 69 5.61 0.68 19.35
C GLY A 69 5.85 0.37 20.83
N GLN A 70 6.55 -0.73 21.16
CA GLN A 70 6.90 -1.07 22.54
C GLN A 70 7.87 -0.05 23.15
N GLU A 71 8.77 0.51 22.34
CA GLU A 71 9.70 1.56 22.76
C GLU A 71 9.07 2.96 22.63
N ARG A 72 8.16 3.14 21.65
CA ARG A 72 7.48 4.40 21.34
C ARG A 72 6.00 4.21 21.06
N PRO A 73 5.13 4.31 22.07
CA PRO A 73 3.70 4.04 21.91
C PRO A 73 3.01 4.86 20.82
N TYR A 74 3.47 6.10 20.57
CA TYR A 74 2.88 6.96 19.54
C TYR A 74 3.02 6.40 18.11
N ILE A 75 4.02 5.54 17.86
CA ILE A 75 4.24 4.93 16.54
C ILE A 75 3.06 4.04 16.16
N VAL A 76 2.45 3.35 17.14
CA VAL A 76 1.27 2.51 16.92
C VAL A 76 0.06 3.33 16.46
N LEU A 77 -0.04 4.60 16.86
CA LEU A 77 -1.16 5.48 16.47
C LEU A 77 -1.19 5.76 14.95
N TRP A 78 -0.08 5.56 14.26
CA TRP A 78 0.02 5.74 12.81
C TRP A 78 -0.45 4.52 12.01
N LEU A 79 -0.67 3.38 12.67
CA LEU A 79 -1.04 2.12 12.01
C LEU A 79 -2.34 2.22 11.18
N PRO A 80 -3.43 2.87 11.66
CA PRO A 80 -4.61 3.09 10.82
C PRO A 80 -4.32 3.89 9.55
N LEU A 81 -3.45 4.91 9.65
CA LEU A 81 -3.07 5.73 8.49
C LEU A 81 -2.18 4.96 7.51
N ALA A 82 -1.27 4.12 8.01
CA ALA A 82 -0.44 3.24 7.21
C ALA A 82 -1.30 2.30 6.35
N PHE A 83 -2.32 1.68 6.96
CA PHE A 83 -3.16 0.69 6.32
C PHE A 83 -4.40 1.26 5.63
N PHE A 84 -4.65 2.58 5.69
CA PHE A 84 -5.82 3.21 5.08
C PHE A 84 -5.99 2.82 3.59
N GLY A 85 -4.92 2.88 2.81
CA GLY A 85 -4.95 2.47 1.40
C GLY A 85 -5.15 0.97 1.17
N ALA A 86 -4.78 0.13 2.13
CA ALA A 86 -4.87 -1.33 2.06
C ALA A 86 -6.23 -1.88 2.52
N LEU A 87 -7.03 -1.08 3.22
CA LEU A 87 -8.34 -1.49 3.77
C LEU A 87 -9.48 -1.37 2.74
N SER A 88 -9.27 -0.65 1.65
CA SER A 88 -10.28 -0.54 0.59
C SER A 88 -10.24 -1.76 -0.33
N VAL A 89 -11.40 -2.35 -0.61
CA VAL A 89 -11.52 -3.50 -1.53
C VAL A 89 -11.37 -3.05 -3.00
N GLU A 90 -11.65 -1.78 -3.27
CA GLU A 90 -11.55 -1.19 -4.62
C GLU A 90 -10.11 -0.79 -4.97
N THR A 91 -9.18 -0.77 -4.01
CA THR A 91 -7.81 -0.37 -4.32
C THR A 91 -7.01 -1.51 -4.94
N ASP A 92 -6.23 -1.14 -5.95
CA ASP A 92 -5.32 -2.05 -6.60
C ASP A 92 -3.96 -2.17 -5.90
N PHE A 93 -3.22 -3.22 -6.26
CA PHE A 93 -1.90 -3.49 -5.72
C PHE A 93 -0.94 -2.30 -5.83
N VAL A 94 -0.90 -1.63 -6.99
CA VAL A 94 0.00 -0.50 -7.23
C VAL A 94 -0.40 0.70 -6.37
N THR A 95 -1.70 0.94 -6.20
CA THR A 95 -2.24 1.98 -5.32
C THR A 95 -1.88 1.72 -3.86
N VAL A 96 -2.08 0.49 -3.35
CA VAL A 96 -1.71 0.12 -1.97
C VAL A 96 -0.21 0.31 -1.72
N LEU A 97 0.64 -0.21 -2.63
CA LEU A 97 2.09 -0.04 -2.54
C LEU A 97 2.50 1.44 -2.57
N ASN A 98 1.88 2.23 -3.45
CA ASN A 98 2.16 3.66 -3.55
C ASN A 98 1.79 4.41 -2.27
N HIS A 99 0.65 4.06 -1.65
CA HIS A 99 0.23 4.60 -0.36
C HIS A 99 1.23 4.26 0.73
N LEU A 100 1.56 2.97 0.89
CA LEU A 100 2.53 2.51 1.89
C LEU A 100 3.89 3.21 1.75
N ILE A 101 4.45 3.26 0.53
CA ILE A 101 5.74 3.93 0.29
C ILE A 101 5.68 5.41 0.67
N LYS A 102 4.64 6.14 0.24
CA LYS A 102 4.48 7.57 0.57
C LYS A 102 4.31 7.78 2.07
N PHE A 103 3.52 6.93 2.71
CA PHE A 103 3.29 6.96 4.13
C PHE A 103 4.59 6.69 4.91
N PHE A 104 5.39 5.69 4.54
CA PHE A 104 6.67 5.41 5.19
C PHE A 104 7.68 6.54 5.02
N LEU A 105 7.73 7.18 3.84
CA LEU A 105 8.55 8.37 3.64
C LEU A 105 8.12 9.51 4.57
N PHE A 106 6.82 9.80 4.62
CA PHE A 106 6.28 10.81 5.52
C PHE A 106 6.56 10.49 6.99
N PHE A 107 6.28 9.24 7.40
CA PHE A 107 6.48 8.76 8.76
C PHE A 107 7.94 8.84 9.18
N PHE A 108 8.89 8.48 8.30
CA PHE A 108 10.32 8.61 8.56
C PHE A 108 10.73 10.06 8.86
N PHE A 109 10.28 11.02 8.04
CA PHE A 109 10.58 12.44 8.29
C PHE A 109 9.91 12.95 9.57
N PHE A 110 8.71 12.46 9.89
CA PHE A 110 8.02 12.77 11.13
C PHE A 110 8.78 12.24 12.36
N ASP A 111 9.14 10.95 12.38
CA ASP A 111 9.89 10.33 13.48
C ASP A 111 11.28 10.96 13.61
N LEU A 112 11.95 11.30 12.50
CA LEU A 112 13.21 12.05 12.51
C LEU A 112 13.05 13.42 13.19
N ALA A 113 11.99 14.17 12.87
CA ALA A 113 11.74 15.46 13.51
C ALA A 113 11.49 15.32 15.01
N VAL A 114 10.70 14.32 15.42
CA VAL A 114 10.46 13.99 16.84
C VAL A 114 11.76 13.59 17.53
N ALA A 115 12.58 12.76 16.89
CA ALA A 115 13.87 12.33 17.40
C ALA A 115 14.82 13.50 17.64
N ILE A 116 14.87 14.47 16.72
CA ILE A 116 15.68 15.69 16.86
C ILE A 116 15.16 16.56 18.03
N MET A 117 13.85 16.77 18.12
CA MET A 117 13.26 17.61 19.17
C MET A 117 13.46 17.03 20.58
N TYR A 118 13.29 15.72 20.72
CA TYR A 118 13.35 15.05 22.03
C TYR A 118 14.69 14.34 22.29
N LYS A 119 15.68 14.47 21.40
CA LYS A 119 16.99 13.77 21.45
C LYS A 119 16.85 12.26 21.66
N THR A 120 15.98 11.65 20.86
CA THR A 120 15.72 10.21 20.92
C THR A 120 16.22 9.52 19.63
N LYS A 121 16.23 8.18 19.57
CA LYS A 121 16.58 7.40 18.36
C LYS A 121 15.63 7.64 17.17
N VAL A 122 15.94 7.14 15.98
CA VAL A 122 15.04 7.19 14.81
C VAL A 122 14.70 5.75 14.40
N TYR A 123 13.47 5.50 13.97
CA TYR A 123 12.98 4.18 13.57
C TYR A 123 12.28 4.19 12.21
#